data_AF-A0A8T4A798-F1
#
_entry.id   AF-A0A8T4A798-F1
#
_cell.length_a   1.000
_cell.length_b   1.000
_cell.length_c   1.000
_cell.angle_alpha   90.00
_cell.angle_beta   90.00
_cell.angle_gamma   90.00
#
_symmetry.space_group_name_H-M   'P 1'
#
loop_
_entity.id
_entity.type
_entity.pdbx_description
1 polymer ?
#
loop_
_entity_poly.entity_id
_entity_poly.type
_entity_poly.pdbx_seq_one_letter_code
_entity_poly.pdbx_strand_id
1 'polypeptide(L)' 'MVKLQYDNNKQYKVTLPKALIDAKGWKKGDEIKIELDVQGNLVLKRAVSKAGSSKV' A
#
# COMPACT_ATOMS: atom_id res chain seq x y z
N MET A 1 5.15 -6.14 -17.12
CA MET A 1 5.03 -7.29 -16.20
C MET A 1 5.56 -6.84 -14.84
N VAL A 2 4.75 -6.89 -13.78
CA VAL A 2 5.22 -6.56 -12.43
C VAL A 2 5.93 -7.80 -11.88
N LYS A 3 7.26 -7.75 -11.76
CA LYS A 3 8.07 -8.84 -11.21
C LYS A 3 8.26 -8.60 -9.71
N LEU A 4 8.08 -9.65 -8.89
CA LEU A 4 8.53 -9.65 -7.51
C LEU A 4 10.06 -9.55 -7.51
N GLN A 5 10.57 -8.46 -6.94
CA GLN A 5 12.00 -8.23 -6.82
C GLN A 5 12.47 -8.74 -5.47
N TYR A 6 13.61 -9.43 -5.45
CA TYR A 6 14.29 -9.82 -4.23
C TYR A 6 15.54 -8.97 -4.10
N ASP A 7 15.68 -8.27 -2.97
CA ASP A 7 16.79 -7.34 -2.75
C ASP A 7 17.90 -7.93 -1.87
N ASN A 8 19.00 -7.19 -1.76
CA ASN A 8 20.16 -7.58 -0.96
C ASN A 8 19.86 -7.66 0.55
N ASN A 9 18.75 -7.06 1.00
CA ASN A 9 18.27 -7.14 2.38
C ASN A 9 17.37 -8.36 2.62
N LYS A 10 17.33 -9.29 1.65
CA LYS A 10 16.50 -10.49 1.68
C LYS A 10 14.99 -10.19 1.73
N GLN A 11 14.57 -9.06 1.16
CA GLN A 11 13.17 -8.65 1.13
C GLN A 11 12.57 -8.81 -0.26
N TYR A 12 11.31 -9.24 -0.29
CA TYR A 12 10.50 -9.22 -1.50
C TYR A 12 9.80 -7.87 -1.65
N LYS A 13 9.89 -7.29 -2.84
CA LYS A 13 9.30 -5.99 -3.18
C LYS A 13 8.44 -6.11 -4.41
N VAL A 14 7.26 -5.48 -4.35
CA VAL A 14 6.39 -5.27 -5.50
C VAL A 14 6.41 -3.79 -5.86
N THR A 15 6.71 -3.48 -7.12
CA THR A 15 6.64 -2.11 -7.61
C THR A 15 5.22 -1.81 -8.03
N LEU A 16 4.60 -0.80 -7.41
CA LEU A 16 3.32 -0.29 -7.85
C LEU A 16 3.52 0.68 -9.03
N PRO A 17 2.81 0.49 -10.16
CA PRO A 17 2.83 1.42 -11.27
C PRO A 17 2.47 2.85 -10.84
N LYS A 18 3.19 3.85 -11.37
CA LYS A 18 2.98 5.26 -11.06
C LYS A 18 1.53 5.72 -11.29
N ALA A 19 0.89 5.26 -12.36
CA ALA A 19 -0.50 5.58 -12.65
C ALA A 19 -1.47 5.16 -11.54
N LEU A 20 -1.23 4.03 -10.85
CA LEU A 20 -2.07 3.59 -9.73
C LEU A 20 -1.84 4.45 -8.49
N ILE A 21 -0.59 4.82 -8.21
CA ILE A 21 -0.23 5.71 -7.10
C ILE A 21 -0.92 7.06 -7.27
N ASP A 22 -0.81 7.64 -8.47
CA ASP A 22 -1.40 8.93 -8.80
C ASP A 22 -2.95 8.86 -8.74
N ALA A 23 -3.56 7.81 -9.29
CA ALA A 23 -5.03 7.62 -9.24
C ALA A 23 -5.57 7.39 -7.81
N LYS A 24 -4.78 6.76 -6.93
CA LYS A 24 -5.12 6.58 -5.50
C LYS A 24 -4.77 7.80 -4.64
N GLY A 25 -4.06 8.79 -5.21
CA GLY A 25 -3.56 9.96 -4.49
C GLY A 25 -2.60 9.60 -3.37
N TRP A 26 -1.86 8.49 -3.50
CA TRP A 26 -0.88 8.05 -2.51
C TRP A 26 0.44 8.80 -2.72
N LYS A 27 1.13 9.07 -1.61
CA LYS A 27 2.42 9.78 -1.61
C LYS A 27 3.49 8.96 -0.89
N LYS A 28 4.74 9.27 -1.19
CA LYS A 28 5.88 8.68 -0.45
C LYS A 28 5.74 9.04 1.03
N GLY A 29 5.81 8.02 1.88
CA GLY A 29 5.63 8.18 3.33
C GLY A 29 4.21 7.89 3.81
N ASP A 30 3.23 7.74 2.91
CA ASP A 30 1.90 7.26 3.31
C ASP A 30 2.01 5.83 3.86
N GLU A 31 1.37 5.61 5.00
CA GLU A 31 1.22 4.26 5.55
C GLU A 31 0.16 3.49 4.76
N ILE A 32 0.51 2.28 4.34
CA ILE A 32 -0.36 1.38 3.58
C ILE A 32 -0.58 0.12 4.41
N LYS A 33 -1.84 -0.18 4.70
CA LYS A 33 -2.27 -1.44 5.29
C LYS A 33 -2.39 -2.49 4.19
N ILE A 34 -1.82 -3.67 4.45
CA ILE A 34 -1.89 -4.83 3.56
C ILE A 34 -2.77 -5.88 4.24
N GLU A 35 -3.76 -6.39 3.52
CA GLU A 35 -4.68 -7.42 3.99
C GLU A 35 -4.77 -8.54 2.95
N LEU A 36 -5.08 -9.76 3.40
CA LEU A 36 -5.47 -10.86 2.51
C LEU A 36 -7.00 -10.96 2.52
N ASP A 37 -7.60 -11.04 1.35
CA ASP A 37 -9.04 -11.31 1.24
C ASP A 37 -9.34 -12.83 1.28
N VAL A 38 -10.64 -13.17 1.28
CA VAL A 38 -11.12 -14.56 1.33
C VAL A 38 -10.73 -15.39 0.10
N GLN A 39 -10.32 -14.74 -0.99
CA GLN A 39 -9.86 -15.39 -2.21
C GLN A 39 -8.33 -15.50 -2.25
N GLY A 40 -7.64 -15.02 -1.22
CA GLY A 40 -6.18 -15.02 -1.13
C GLY A 40 -5.50 -13.88 -1.89
N ASN A 41 -6.24 -12.85 -2.30
CA ASN A 41 -5.64 -11.68 -2.95
C ASN A 41 -5.04 -10.74 -1.91
N LEU A 42 -3.91 -10.10 -2.27
CA LEU A 42 -3.34 -9.00 -1.49
C LEU A 42 -4.10 -7.70 -1.79
N VAL A 43 -4.74 -7.15 -0.76
CA VAL A 43 -5.49 -5.90 -0.82
C VAL A 43 -4.71 -4.80 -0.10
N LEU A 44 -4.37 -3.74 -0.82
CA LEU A 44 -3.65 -2.58 -0.28
C LEU A 44 -4.64 -1.44 0.00
N LYS A 45 -4.65 -0.92 1.22
CA LYS A 45 -5.50 0.18 1.66
C LYS A 45 -4.64 1.26 2.31
N ARG A 46 -4.95 2.54 2.09
CA ARG A 46 -4.29 3.62 2.84
C ARG A 46 -4.66 3.49 4.31
N ALA A 47 -3.68 3.52 5.21
CA ALA A 47 -3.96 3.63 6.63
C ALA A 47 -4.60 5.01 6.86
N VAL A 48 -5.87 5.01 7.25
CA VAL A 48 -6.51 6.24 7.71
C VAL A 48 -5.98 6.42 9.13
N SER A 49 -4.96 7.25 9.31
CA SER A 49 -4.73 7.81 10.64
C SER A 49 -6.04 8.50 11.01
N LYS A 50 -6.69 8.05 12.08
CA LYS A 50 -7.78 8.81 12.66
C LYS A 50 -7.17 10.12 13.14
N ALA A 51 -7.10 11.12 12.27
CA ALA A 51 -7.08 12.50 12.70
C ALA A 51 -8.28 12.66 13.63
N GLY A 52 -8.01 13.11 14.85
CA GLY A 52 -8.92 13.06 15.98
C GLY A 52 -10.35 13.42 15.61
N SER A 53 -11.26 12.57 16.07
CA SER A 53 -12.58 13.02 16.50
C SER A 53 -12.42 14.22 17.44
N SER A 54 -12.68 15.42 16.93
CA SER A 54 -13.13 16.54 17.75
C SER A 54 -14.29 17.21 17.02
N LYS A 55 -15.45 16.55 17.14
CA LYS A 55 -16.72 17.24 17.18
C LYS A 55 -16.95 17.67 18.62
N VAL A 56 -17.61 18.82 18.74
CA VAL A 56 -18.09 19.54 19.94
C VAL A 56 -17.05 20.48 20.54
#